data_AF-A0A1X2GRV1-F1
#
_entry.id   AF-A0A1X2GRV1-F1
#
_cell.length_a   1.000
_cell.length_b   1.000
_cell.length_c   1.000
_cell.angle_alpha   90.00
_cell.angle_beta   90.00
_cell.angle_gamma   90.00
#
_symmetry.space_group_name_H-M   'P 1'
#
loop_
_entity.id
_entity.type
_entity.pdbx_description
1 polymer ?
#
loop_
_entity_poly.entity_id
_entity_poly.type
_entity_poly.pdbx_seq_one_letter_code
_entity_poly.pdbx_strand_id
1 'polypeptide(L)' 'MAKVTAKKTTKKPTLYNIFMKDELAKIKKDKPGMNHKEAFKLAAANWSKSPQNPKTKK' A
#
# COMPACT_ATOMS: atom_id res chain seq x y z
N MET A 1 -6.61 16.43 -28.30
CA MET A 1 -6.00 15.52 -27.30
C MET A 1 -6.80 15.60 -26.01
N ALA A 2 -7.81 14.74 -25.84
CA ALA A 2 -8.69 14.77 -24.67
C ALA A 2 -8.03 14.02 -23.50
N LYS A 3 -7.70 14.76 -22.43
CA LYS A 3 -7.23 14.20 -21.16
C LYS A 3 -8.40 13.44 -20.52
N VAL A 4 -8.31 12.12 -20.46
CA VAL A 4 -9.27 11.26 -19.76
C VAL A 4 -9.21 11.59 -18.27
N THR A 5 -10.13 12.43 -17.81
CA THR A 5 -10.38 12.68 -16.39
C THR A 5 -11.02 11.42 -15.80
N ALA A 6 -10.18 10.55 -15.26
CA ALA A 6 -10.64 9.39 -14.49
C ALA A 6 -11.51 9.88 -13.33
N LYS A 7 -12.83 9.65 -13.46
CA LYS A 7 -13.87 9.89 -12.46
C LYS A 7 -13.46 9.16 -11.17
N LYS A 8 -12.82 9.88 -10.24
CA LYS A 8 -12.46 9.37 -8.91
C LYS A 8 -13.76 9.19 -8.12
N THR A 9 -14.42 8.06 -8.34
CA THR A 9 -15.34 7.52 -7.34
C THR A 9 -14.50 7.40 -6.06
N THR A 10 -14.84 8.18 -5.04
CA THR A 10 -14.24 8.11 -3.71
C THR A 10 -14.68 6.80 -3.08
N LYS A 11 -14.20 5.69 -3.63
CA LYS A 11 -14.38 4.36 -3.05
C LYS A 11 -13.72 4.44 -1.69
N LYS A 12 -14.46 4.06 -0.64
CA LYS A 12 -13.90 3.90 0.71
C LYS A 12 -12.59 3.13 0.56
N PRO A 13 -11.46 3.68 1.04
CA PRO A 13 -10.19 3.00 0.87
C PRO A 13 -10.30 1.64 1.55
N THR A 14 -9.96 0.58 0.82
CA THR A 14 -9.93 -0.77 1.37
C THR A 14 -8.88 -0.83 2.47
N LEU A 15 -9.02 -1.78 3.41
CA LEU A 15 -8.04 -1.98 4.48
C LEU A 15 -6.62 -2.15 3.92
N TYR A 16 -6.48 -2.85 2.80
CA TYR A 16 -5.21 -2.97 2.07
C TYR A 16 -4.62 -1.61 1.67
N ASN A 17 -5.43 -0.71 1.08
CA ASN A 17 -4.96 0.58 0.63
C ASN A 17 -4.59 1.51 1.79
N ILE A 18 -5.29 1.41 2.92
CA ILE A 18 -4.96 2.14 4.14
C ILE A 18 -3.63 1.63 4.70
N PHE A 19 -3.52 0.31 4.88
CA PHE A 19 -2.30 -0.33 5.38
C PHE A 19 -1.09 -0.02 4.50
N MET A 20 -1.22 -0.16 3.19
CA MET A 20 -0.12 0.10 2.26
C MET A 20 0.35 1.55 2.30
N LYS A 21 -0.55 2.52 2.51
CA LYS A 21 -0.16 3.92 2.66
C LYS A 21 0.63 4.15 3.94
N ASP A 22 0.15 3.61 5.05
CA ASP A 22 0.77 3.77 6.37
C ASP A 22 2.14 3.07 6.43
N GLU A 23 2.17 1.80 6.00
CA GLU A 23 3.38 0.97 6.01
C GLU A 23 4.45 1.53 5.07
N LEU A 24 4.06 2.00 3.87
CA LEU A 24 4.99 2.63 2.95
C LEU A 24 5.53 3.96 3.51
N ALA A 25 4.69 4.76 4.17
CA ALA A 25 5.12 6.00 4.81
C ALA A 25 6.10 5.73 5.96
N LYS A 26 5.85 4.69 6.76
CA LYS A 26 6.74 4.21 7.81
C LYS A 26 8.09 3.78 7.25
N ILE A 27 8.11 2.89 6.25
CA ILE A 27 9.36 2.42 5.63
C ILE A 27 10.15 3.57 5.01
N LYS A 28 9.50 4.53 4.35
CA LYS A 28 10.18 5.72 3.80
C LYS A 28 10.73 6.63 4.88
N LYS A 29 10.07 6.73 6.03
CA LYS A 29 10.54 7.51 7.18
C LYS A 29 11.72 6.83 7.88
N ASP A 30 11.66 5.51 8.06
CA ASP A 30 12.74 4.71 8.63
C ASP A 30 13.95 4.60 7.68
N LYS A 31 13.70 4.55 6.36
CA LYS A 31 14.73 4.39 5.32
C LYS A 31 14.53 5.39 4.17
N PRO A 32 14.94 6.65 4.35
CA PRO A 32 14.77 7.69 3.33
C PRO A 32 15.58 7.45 2.03
N GLY A 33 16.50 6.48 2.01
CA GLY A 33 17.26 6.07 0.83
C GLY A 33 16.75 4.80 0.12
N MET A 34 15.70 4.16 0.63
CA MET A 34 15.17 2.93 0.03
C MET A 34 14.38 3.24 -1.25
N ASN A 35 14.63 2.48 -2.32
CA ASN A 35 13.92 2.67 -3.58
C ASN A 35 12.43 2.37 -3.41
N HIS A 36 11.55 3.12 -4.10
CA HIS A 36 10.10 2.98 -3.95
C HIS A 36 9.62 1.54 -4.18
N LYS A 37 10.20 0.83 -5.16
CA LYS A 37 9.90 -0.58 -5.42
C LYS A 37 10.23 -1.50 -4.25
N GLU A 38 11.33 -1.28 -3.56
CA GLU A 38 11.75 -2.10 -2.43
C GLU A 38 10.89 -1.82 -1.21
N ALA A 39 10.64 -0.54 -0.92
CA ALA A 39 9.74 -0.13 0.15
C ALA A 39 8.33 -0.70 -0.07
N PHE A 40 7.84 -0.71 -1.31
CA PHE A 40 6.54 -1.27 -1.66
C PHE A 40 6.51 -2.80 -1.55
N LYS A 41 7.56 -3.50 -1.98
CA LYS A 41 7.69 -4.96 -1.79
C LYS A 41 7.70 -5.33 -0.31
N LEU A 42 8.42 -4.57 0.52
CA LEU A 42 8.46 -4.79 1.96
C LEU A 42 7.10 -4.54 2.62
N ALA A 43 6.41 -3.46 2.25
CA ALA A 43 5.04 -3.21 2.69
C ALA A 43 4.07 -4.32 2.25
N ALA A 44 4.19 -4.83 1.02
CA ALA A 44 3.39 -5.94 0.51
C ALA A 44 3.66 -7.25 1.28
N ALA A 45 4.92 -7.52 1.61
CA ALA A 45 5.31 -8.67 2.42
C ALA A 45 4.76 -8.56 3.85
N ASN A 46 4.77 -7.36 4.44
CA ASN A 46 4.19 -7.10 5.76
C ASN A 46 2.66 -7.21 5.73
N TRP A 47 2.00 -6.75 4.66
CA TRP A 47 0.56 -6.98 4.47
C TRP A 47 0.22 -8.47 4.35
N SER A 48 1.09 -9.25 3.70
CA SER A 48 0.96 -10.70 3.60
C SER A 48 1.13 -11.43 4.93
N LYS A 49 1.60 -10.74 5.98
CA LYS A 49 1.71 -11.24 7.37
C LYS A 49 0.70 -10.59 8.32
N SER A 50 -0.05 -9.57 7.86
CA SER A 50 -1.00 -8.85 8.69
C SER A 50 -2.25 -9.71 8.93
N PRO A 51 -2.79 -9.75 10.16
CA PRO A 51 -4.02 -10.49 10.49
C PRO A 51 -5.26 -9.99 9.74
N GLN A 52 -5.16 -8.84 9.06
CA GLN A 52 -6.21 -8.25 8.23
C GLN A 52 -6.23 -8.81 6.80
N ASN A 53 -5.24 -9.63 6.44
CA ASN A 53 -5.21 -10.31 5.15
C ASN A 53 -5.93 -11.67 5.27
N PRO A 54 -7.08 -11.88 4.61
CA PRO A 54 -7.85 -13.12 4.71
C PRO A 54 -7.12 -14.37 4.16
N LYS A 55 -5.96 -14.22 3.50
CA LYS A 55 -5.12 -15.34 3.02
C LYS A 55 -4.15 -15.90 4.06
N THR A 56 -3.99 -15.27 5.24
CA THR A 56 -3.14 -15.79 6.33
C THR A 56 -3.89 -16.63 7.35
N LYS A 57 -5.15 -16.96 7.08
CA LYS A 57 -5.83 -18.05 7.78
C LYS A 57 -5.47 -19.36 7.06
N LYS A 58 -4.48 -20.06 7.59
CA LYS A 58 -4.39 -21.51 7.46
C LYS A 58 -4.79 -22.10 8.81
#